data_AF-A0A0G0MJJ3-F1
#
_entry.id   AF-A0A0G0MJJ3-F1
#
_cell.length_a   1.000
_cell.length_b   1.000
_cell.length_c   1.000
_cell.angle_alpha   90.00
_cell.angle_beta   90.00
_cell.angle_gamma   90.00
#
_symmetry.space_group_name_H-M   'P 1'
#
loop_
_entity.id
_entity.type
_entity.pdbx_description
1 polymer ?
#
loop_
_entity_poly.entity_id
_entity_poly.type
_entity_poly.pdbx_seq_one_letter_code
_entity_poly.pdbx_strand_id
1 'polypeptide(L)'
;MSDITAIFLTQNEVPESWAAYHRGVLLESLNGAPLIIMSRKPMDWGTINMIQDKPKSLSNIYWQLLRAAKASTTDYVAVVEDDSLYPFEHFLQRPNKNCIGYNMNHWSVFTHGEPIYSWRNRRGNYSMLSYRKLVIEALEERFAKYPNGTPDNITGEIGRPMVEHNMGIALREVEEFETTVSIINFNHPYASDDLQLRQRKVHGHIRAYDIPLWGKASELIKRFK
;
A
#
# COMPACT_ATOMS: atom_id res chain seq x y z
N MET A 1 -19.27 3.75 -4.62
CA MET A 1 -18.64 3.38 -3.34
C MET A 1 -18.49 4.64 -2.50
N SER A 2 -19.42 4.89 -1.58
CA SER A 2 -19.50 6.15 -0.83
C SER A 2 -18.97 6.07 0.60
N ASP A 3 -18.65 4.87 1.09
CA ASP A 3 -18.27 4.56 2.47
C ASP A 3 -16.78 4.21 2.61
N ILE A 4 -16.00 4.32 1.53
CA ILE A 4 -14.55 4.10 1.51
C ILE A 4 -13.84 5.24 0.79
N THR A 5 -12.66 5.61 1.29
CA THR A 5 -11.74 6.56 0.65
C THR A 5 -10.41 5.85 0.39
N ALA A 6 -9.91 5.92 -0.83
CA ALA A 6 -8.55 5.48 -1.13
C ALA A 6 -7.54 6.55 -0.72
N ILE A 7 -6.44 6.12 -0.11
CA ILE A 7 -5.32 6.94 0.31
C ILE A 7 -4.13 6.55 -0.56
N PHE A 8 -3.82 7.40 -1.55
CA PHE A 8 -2.72 7.20 -2.46
C PHE A 8 -1.43 7.81 -1.91
N LEU A 9 -0.46 6.97 -1.61
CA LEU A 9 0.84 7.35 -1.08
C LEU A 9 1.90 7.27 -2.21
N THR A 10 2.57 8.38 -2.50
CA THR A 10 3.60 8.43 -3.55
C THR A 10 4.74 9.36 -3.18
N GLN A 11 5.97 8.97 -3.51
CA GLN A 11 7.15 9.86 -3.47
C GLN A 11 7.38 10.57 -4.81
N ASN A 12 6.59 10.27 -5.84
CA ASN A 12 6.76 10.73 -7.23
C ASN A 12 8.14 10.35 -7.81
N GLU A 13 8.61 9.13 -7.50
CA GLU A 13 9.92 8.60 -7.94
C GLU A 13 9.81 7.48 -8.99
N VAL A 14 8.62 6.91 -9.20
CA VAL A 14 8.39 5.92 -10.26
C VAL A 14 8.41 6.58 -11.65
N PRO A 15 8.72 5.84 -12.74
CA PRO A 15 8.76 6.41 -14.10
C PRO A 15 7.43 7.03 -14.51
N GLU A 16 7.48 8.12 -15.29
CA GLU A 16 6.28 8.87 -15.69
C GLU A 16 5.32 8.03 -16.55
N SER A 17 5.86 7.19 -17.44
CA SER A 17 5.13 6.21 -18.24
C SER A 17 4.28 5.29 -17.36
N TRP A 18 4.90 4.76 -16.30
CA TRP A 18 4.25 3.94 -15.31
C TRP A 18 3.21 4.71 -14.51
N ALA A 19 3.55 5.90 -14.00
CA ALA A 19 2.64 6.72 -13.21
C ALA A 19 1.34 7.04 -13.98
N ALA A 20 1.44 7.32 -15.28
CA ALA A 20 0.28 7.54 -16.15
C ALA A 20 -0.58 6.28 -16.32
N TYR A 21 0.05 5.13 -16.58
CA TYR A 21 -0.64 3.83 -16.69
C TYR A 21 -1.33 3.44 -15.37
N HIS A 22 -0.58 3.49 -14.27
CA HIS A 22 -1.07 3.22 -12.92
C HIS A 22 -2.28 4.09 -12.57
N ARG A 23 -2.21 5.41 -12.82
CA ARG A 23 -3.33 6.32 -12.58
C ARG A 23 -4.59 5.89 -13.31
N GLY A 24 -4.48 5.49 -14.59
CA GLY A 24 -5.61 4.99 -15.37
C GLY A 24 -6.26 3.76 -14.73
N VAL A 25 -5.45 2.75 -14.42
CA VAL A 25 -5.91 1.50 -13.79
C VAL A 25 -6.54 1.78 -12.42
N LEU A 26 -5.90 2.62 -11.59
CA LEU A 26 -6.40 2.96 -10.27
C LEU A 26 -7.76 3.65 -10.34
N LEU A 27 -7.91 4.67 -11.19
CA LEU A 27 -9.17 5.40 -11.30
C LEU A 27 -10.32 4.52 -11.80
N GLU A 28 -10.04 3.59 -12.71
CA GLU A 28 -11.00 2.57 -13.14
C GLU A 28 -11.41 1.67 -11.97
N SER A 29 -10.43 1.12 -11.23
CA SER A 29 -10.68 0.24 -10.08
C SER A 29 -11.36 0.96 -8.92
N LEU A 30 -11.15 2.26 -8.75
CA LEU A 30 -11.84 3.04 -7.73
C LEU A 30 -13.29 3.34 -8.10
N ASN A 31 -13.69 3.24 -9.37
CA ASN A 31 -15.08 3.42 -9.83
C ASN A 31 -15.83 4.54 -9.07
N GLY A 32 -15.22 5.73 -9.05
CA GLY A 32 -15.75 6.94 -8.42
C GLY A 32 -15.62 7.06 -6.90
N ALA A 33 -14.92 6.15 -6.21
CA ALA A 33 -14.62 6.29 -4.78
C ALA A 33 -13.74 7.54 -4.53
N PRO A 34 -13.96 8.26 -3.41
CA PRO A 34 -13.09 9.36 -3.00
C PRO A 34 -11.62 8.95 -2.92
N LEU A 35 -10.74 9.86 -3.35
CA LEU A 35 -9.30 9.65 -3.38
C LEU A 35 -8.56 10.80 -2.69
N ILE A 36 -7.72 10.48 -1.72
CA ILE A 36 -6.79 11.42 -1.10
C ILE A 36 -5.38 11.09 -1.59
N ILE A 37 -4.69 12.08 -2.14
CA ILE A 37 -3.34 11.94 -2.66
C ILE A 37 -2.34 12.57 -1.67
N MET A 38 -1.34 11.79 -1.27
CA MET A 38 -0.19 12.22 -0.49
C MET A 38 1.07 12.15 -1.36
N SER A 39 1.49 13.29 -1.91
CA SER A 39 2.55 13.37 -2.91
C SER A 39 3.63 14.38 -2.55
N ARG A 40 4.85 14.19 -3.08
CA ARG A 40 5.94 15.19 -2.95
C ARG A 40 5.77 16.38 -3.88
N LYS A 41 5.13 16.15 -5.03
CA LYS A 41 4.84 17.16 -6.04
C LYS A 41 3.33 17.44 -6.06
N PRO A 42 2.88 18.66 -6.39
CA PRO A 42 1.47 18.94 -6.62
C PRO A 42 0.85 17.98 -7.63
N MET A 43 -0.36 17.50 -7.33
CA MET A 43 -1.19 16.66 -8.19
C MET A 43 -2.63 17.17 -8.08
N ASP A 44 -3.45 16.93 -9.11
CA ASP A 44 -4.76 17.59 -9.31
C ASP A 44 -5.90 16.61 -9.63
N TRP A 45 -5.72 15.33 -9.36
CA TRP A 45 -6.67 14.28 -9.75
C TRP A 45 -7.24 13.47 -8.60
N GLY A 46 -6.86 13.80 -7.36
CA GLY A 46 -7.55 13.34 -6.16
C GLY A 46 -8.68 14.28 -5.76
N THR A 47 -9.62 13.77 -4.97
CA THR A 47 -10.65 14.57 -4.28
C THR A 47 -10.01 15.53 -3.27
N ILE A 48 -8.94 15.09 -2.61
CA ILE A 48 -8.07 15.92 -1.76
C ILE A 48 -6.63 15.66 -2.17
N ASN A 49 -5.83 16.71 -2.34
CA ASN A 49 -4.43 16.61 -2.70
C ASN A 49 -3.59 17.28 -1.60
N MET A 50 -2.68 16.53 -0.99
CA MET A 50 -1.87 16.98 0.14
C MET A 50 -0.39 16.75 -0.17
N ILE A 51 0.42 17.76 0.14
CA ILE A 51 1.87 17.67 0.00
C ILE A 51 2.47 16.97 1.23
N GLN A 52 3.40 16.05 0.97
CA GLN A 52 4.36 15.56 1.96
C GLN A 52 5.73 16.20 1.74
N ASP A 53 6.26 16.76 2.82
CA ASP A 53 7.50 17.55 2.86
C ASP A 53 8.61 16.87 3.69
N LYS A 54 8.29 15.76 4.36
CA LYS A 54 9.24 15.01 5.17
C LYS A 54 10.16 14.10 4.31
N PRO A 55 11.37 13.78 4.81
CA PRO A 55 12.24 12.80 4.20
C PRO A 55 11.56 11.44 3.99
N LYS A 56 12.05 10.69 3.00
CA LYS A 56 11.56 9.35 2.71
C LYS A 56 12.02 8.41 3.83
N SER A 57 11.08 7.79 4.51
CA SER A 57 11.33 6.77 5.55
C SER A 57 10.10 5.92 5.75
N LEU A 58 10.24 4.76 6.40
CA LEU A 58 9.09 3.92 6.75
C LEU A 58 8.18 4.66 7.72
N SER A 59 8.74 5.38 8.70
CA SER A 59 7.96 6.22 9.62
C SER A 59 7.11 7.25 8.89
N ASN A 60 7.66 7.89 7.85
CA ASN A 60 6.94 8.92 7.12
C ASN A 60 5.74 8.35 6.34
N ILE A 61 5.84 7.13 5.78
CA ILE A 61 4.70 6.46 5.13
C ILE A 61 3.49 6.39 6.08
N TYR A 62 3.70 5.91 7.31
CA TYR A 62 2.64 5.81 8.31
C TYR A 62 2.17 7.18 8.82
N TRP A 63 3.04 8.19 8.87
CA TRP A 63 2.66 9.55 9.21
C TRP A 63 1.73 10.16 8.16
N GLN A 64 2.04 9.97 6.87
CA GLN A 64 1.17 10.44 5.78
C GLN A 64 -0.15 9.67 5.75
N LEU A 65 -0.13 8.36 6.04
CA LEU A 65 -1.34 7.56 6.19
C LEU A 65 -2.25 8.13 7.30
N LEU A 66 -1.69 8.48 8.47
CA LEU A 66 -2.47 9.11 9.55
C LEU A 66 -3.09 10.45 9.10
N ARG A 67 -2.30 11.32 8.45
CA ARG A 67 -2.79 12.61 7.96
C ARG A 67 -3.95 12.44 6.98
N ALA A 68 -3.82 11.52 6.02
CA ALA A 68 -4.86 11.24 5.04
C ALA A 68 -6.09 10.58 5.68
N ALA A 69 -5.89 9.62 6.60
CA ALA A 69 -6.99 8.99 7.31
C ALA A 69 -7.82 10.00 8.11
N LYS A 70 -7.17 10.99 8.74
CA LYS A 70 -7.84 12.11 9.42
C LYS A 70 -8.58 13.05 8.48
N ALA A 71 -8.07 13.24 7.26
CA ALA A 71 -8.73 14.06 6.23
C ALA A 71 -9.89 13.35 5.53
N SER A 72 -9.87 12.01 5.50
CA SER A 72 -10.97 11.19 4.97
C SER A 72 -12.24 11.39 5.80
N THR A 73 -13.39 11.42 5.14
CA THR A 73 -14.72 11.54 5.78
C THR A 73 -15.47 10.21 5.86
N THR A 74 -15.03 9.18 5.13
CA THR A 74 -15.72 7.90 4.99
C THR A 74 -15.43 6.93 6.14
N ASP A 75 -16.23 5.87 6.27
CA ASP A 75 -16.04 4.88 7.34
C ASP A 75 -14.78 4.04 7.15
N TYR A 76 -14.44 3.70 5.90
CA TYR A 76 -13.30 2.87 5.56
C TYR A 76 -12.23 3.65 4.80
N VAL A 77 -10.99 3.19 4.92
CA VAL A 77 -9.86 3.66 4.11
C VAL A 77 -9.13 2.47 3.48
N ALA A 78 -8.68 2.62 2.25
CA ALA A 78 -7.79 1.68 1.57
C ALA A 78 -6.45 2.36 1.26
N VAL A 79 -5.35 1.66 1.51
CA VAL A 79 -4.02 2.15 1.12
C VAL A 79 -3.77 1.79 -0.33
N VAL A 80 -3.27 2.77 -1.08
CA VAL A 80 -2.86 2.61 -2.47
C VAL A 80 -1.44 3.16 -2.62
N GLU A 81 -0.53 2.40 -3.20
CA GLU A 81 0.87 2.81 -3.44
C GLU A 81 1.15 2.93 -4.95
N ASP A 82 2.06 3.82 -5.35
CA ASP A 82 2.36 4.13 -6.75
C ASP A 82 3.11 3.03 -7.51
N ASP A 83 3.43 1.94 -6.83
CA ASP A 83 4.10 0.75 -7.34
C ASP A 83 3.17 -0.47 -7.35
N SER A 84 1.85 -0.27 -7.24
CA SER A 84 0.90 -1.36 -7.04
C SER A 84 -0.35 -1.25 -7.93
N LEU A 85 -0.86 -2.35 -8.46
CA LEU A 85 -2.09 -2.43 -9.24
C LEU A 85 -3.19 -3.12 -8.46
N TYR A 86 -4.39 -2.55 -8.52
CA TYR A 86 -5.50 -2.94 -7.68
C TYR A 86 -6.68 -3.41 -8.52
N PRO A 87 -7.30 -4.56 -8.20
CA PRO A 87 -8.58 -4.92 -8.79
C PRO A 87 -9.72 -4.15 -8.13
N PHE A 88 -10.79 -3.88 -8.88
CA PHE A 88 -12.03 -3.28 -8.36
C PHE A 88 -12.56 -4.00 -7.11
N GLU A 89 -12.49 -5.35 -7.10
CA GLU A 89 -12.96 -6.21 -6.00
C GLU A 89 -12.30 -5.88 -4.66
N HIS A 90 -11.05 -5.39 -4.65
CA HIS A 90 -10.37 -4.99 -3.42
C HIS A 90 -11.17 -3.91 -2.68
N PHE A 91 -11.72 -2.94 -3.41
CA PHE A 91 -12.43 -1.81 -2.84
C PHE A 91 -13.87 -2.13 -2.42
N LEU A 92 -14.37 -3.35 -2.72
CA LEU A 92 -15.68 -3.84 -2.26
C LEU A 92 -15.65 -4.41 -0.84
N GLN A 93 -14.46 -4.73 -0.32
CA GLN A 93 -14.32 -5.44 0.95
C GLN A 93 -14.54 -4.53 2.14
N ARG A 94 -15.17 -5.04 3.20
CA ARG A 94 -15.42 -4.32 4.46
C ARG A 94 -15.08 -5.20 5.65
N PRO A 95 -13.79 -5.24 6.04
CA PRO A 95 -13.33 -5.93 7.23
C PRO A 95 -14.07 -5.43 8.47
N ASN A 96 -14.08 -6.27 9.51
CA ASN A 96 -14.65 -5.96 10.80
C ASN A 96 -14.09 -4.64 11.34
N LYS A 97 -14.94 -3.80 11.92
CA LYS A 97 -14.56 -2.49 12.46
C LYS A 97 -13.53 -2.56 13.59
N ASN A 98 -13.33 -3.74 14.19
CA ASN A 98 -12.35 -3.99 15.25
C ASN A 98 -11.04 -4.61 14.74
N CYS A 99 -10.93 -4.89 13.43
CA CYS A 99 -9.76 -5.53 12.83
C CYS A 99 -9.10 -4.63 11.78
N ILE A 100 -7.78 -4.74 11.65
CA ILE A 100 -7.06 -4.23 10.48
C ILE A 100 -7.19 -5.27 9.37
N GLY A 101 -7.81 -4.88 8.25
CA GLY A 101 -7.98 -5.77 7.10
C GLY A 101 -6.79 -5.77 6.15
N TYR A 102 -6.42 -6.97 5.67
CA TYR A 102 -5.42 -7.14 4.61
C TYR A 102 -5.90 -8.08 3.52
N ASN A 103 -5.75 -7.68 2.26
CA ASN A 103 -5.95 -8.57 1.12
C ASN A 103 -4.73 -9.47 0.92
N MET A 104 -4.89 -10.76 1.19
CA MET A 104 -3.81 -11.75 1.09
C MET A 104 -3.64 -12.31 -0.32
N ASN A 105 -4.58 -12.02 -1.25
CA ASN A 105 -4.39 -12.34 -2.65
C ASN A 105 -3.59 -11.23 -3.36
N HIS A 106 -2.27 -11.35 -3.30
CA HIS A 106 -1.37 -10.43 -4.00
C HIS A 106 -0.12 -11.12 -4.55
N TRP A 107 0.42 -10.61 -5.65
CA TRP A 107 1.68 -11.07 -6.22
C TRP A 107 2.71 -9.95 -6.26
N SER A 108 3.96 -10.27 -6.00
CA SER A 108 5.08 -9.35 -6.25
C SER A 108 5.67 -9.59 -7.64
N VAL A 109 5.91 -8.52 -8.40
CA VAL A 109 6.63 -8.54 -9.68
C VAL A 109 7.96 -7.85 -9.52
N PHE A 110 9.05 -8.53 -9.86
CA PHE A 110 10.40 -7.98 -9.70
C PHE A 110 10.83 -7.27 -10.98
N THR A 111 11.22 -5.99 -10.89
CA THR A 111 11.67 -5.21 -12.05
C THR A 111 13.13 -5.53 -12.44
N HIS A 112 13.76 -6.43 -11.70
CA HIS A 112 15.10 -6.96 -11.92
C HIS A 112 15.05 -8.49 -11.95
N GLY A 113 16.04 -9.09 -12.63
CA GLY A 113 16.09 -10.54 -12.79
C GLY A 113 15.03 -11.07 -13.76
N GLU A 114 14.54 -12.27 -13.47
CA GLU A 114 13.55 -12.96 -14.31
C GLU A 114 12.16 -12.32 -14.14
N PRO A 115 11.42 -12.06 -15.25
CA PRO A 115 10.09 -11.46 -15.19
C PRO A 115 9.05 -12.47 -14.73
N ILE A 116 8.91 -12.63 -13.41
CA ILE A 116 7.95 -13.53 -12.77
C ILE A 116 7.08 -12.81 -11.75
N TYR A 117 5.84 -13.28 -11.63
CA TYR A 117 5.05 -13.11 -10.43
C TYR A 117 5.59 -14.05 -9.35
N SER A 118 5.73 -13.54 -8.14
CA SER A 118 6.19 -14.26 -6.97
C SER A 118 5.23 -14.03 -5.81
N TRP A 119 4.56 -15.08 -5.35
CA TRP A 119 3.62 -15.00 -4.23
C TRP A 119 4.30 -15.35 -2.92
N ARG A 120 3.97 -14.59 -1.88
CA ARG A 120 4.41 -14.82 -0.50
C ARG A 120 3.25 -14.55 0.43
N ASN A 121 3.06 -15.41 1.44
CA ASN A 121 2.08 -15.15 2.48
C ASN A 121 2.57 -14.02 3.41
N ARG A 122 2.39 -12.77 3.00
CA ARG A 122 2.90 -11.61 3.75
C ARG A 122 1.96 -10.41 3.63
N ARG A 123 1.51 -9.88 4.76
CA ARG A 123 0.79 -8.59 4.81
C ARG A 123 1.67 -7.45 4.31
N GLY A 124 1.18 -6.64 3.37
CA GLY A 124 1.83 -5.42 2.92
C GLY A 124 0.95 -4.20 3.17
N ASN A 125 1.56 -3.05 3.44
CA ASN A 125 0.82 -1.80 3.63
C ASN A 125 -0.09 -1.49 2.43
N TYR A 126 0.41 -1.71 1.21
CA TYR A 126 -0.34 -1.59 -0.04
C TYR A 126 -1.60 -2.47 -0.12
N SER A 127 -1.77 -3.50 0.73
CA SER A 127 -2.93 -4.41 0.72
C SER A 127 -3.94 -4.08 1.83
N MET A 128 -3.68 -3.04 2.62
CA MET A 128 -4.50 -2.67 3.77
C MET A 128 -5.80 -1.98 3.34
N LEU A 129 -6.91 -2.49 3.84
CA LEU A 129 -8.22 -1.83 3.80
C LEU A 129 -8.84 -2.01 5.18
N SER A 130 -9.22 -0.93 5.85
CA SER A 130 -9.71 -1.03 7.23
C SER A 130 -10.64 0.11 7.62
N TYR A 131 -11.33 -0.08 8.74
CA TYR A 131 -12.13 0.95 9.38
C TYR A 131 -11.24 2.14 9.79
N ARG A 132 -11.56 3.31 9.27
CA ARG A 132 -10.77 4.55 9.39
C ARG A 132 -10.42 4.88 10.83
N LYS A 133 -11.38 4.76 11.76
CA LYS A 133 -11.14 5.15 13.16
C LYS A 133 -10.10 4.26 13.83
N LEU A 134 -10.10 2.96 13.54
CA LEU A 134 -9.11 2.02 14.08
C LEU A 134 -7.70 2.32 13.53
N VAL A 135 -7.61 2.67 12.24
CA VAL A 135 -6.33 3.12 11.63
C VAL A 135 -5.82 4.39 12.29
N ILE A 136 -6.70 5.38 12.52
CA ILE A 136 -6.35 6.62 13.21
C ILE A 136 -5.86 6.32 14.64
N GLU A 137 -6.61 5.55 15.41
CA GLU A 137 -6.28 5.20 16.79
C GLU A 137 -4.91 4.51 16.89
N ALA A 138 -4.67 3.50 16.07
CA ALA A 138 -3.41 2.75 16.07
C ALA A 138 -2.20 3.64 15.71
N LEU A 139 -2.37 4.56 14.75
CA LEU A 139 -1.30 5.47 14.34
C LEU A 139 -1.12 6.64 15.30
N GLU A 140 -2.19 7.14 15.94
CA GLU A 140 -2.08 8.15 16.99
C GLU A 140 -1.33 7.59 18.21
N GLU A 141 -1.64 6.38 18.65
CA GLU A 141 -0.88 5.71 19.71
C GLU A 141 0.60 5.57 19.32
N ARG A 142 0.86 5.12 18.09
CA ARG A 142 2.21 4.99 17.54
C ARG A 142 2.98 6.31 17.59
N PHE A 143 2.39 7.42 17.12
CA PHE A 143 3.07 8.72 17.09
C PHE A 143 3.03 9.48 18.42
N ALA A 144 2.13 9.13 19.34
CA ALA A 144 2.21 9.61 20.73
C ALA A 144 3.43 9.03 21.44
N LYS A 145 3.73 7.74 21.20
CA LYS A 145 4.95 7.09 21.73
C LYS A 145 6.22 7.54 21.01
N TYR A 146 6.14 7.78 19.71
CA TYR A 146 7.26 8.15 18.85
C TYR A 146 7.03 9.52 18.17
N PRO A 147 7.03 10.64 18.93
CA PRO A 147 6.64 11.96 18.41
C PRO A 147 7.58 12.49 17.31
N ASN A 148 8.83 12.03 17.30
CA ASN A 148 9.85 12.43 16.32
C ASN A 148 9.99 11.42 15.16
N GLY A 149 9.08 10.46 15.05
CA GLY A 149 9.15 9.37 14.09
C GLY A 149 9.64 8.05 14.72
N THR A 150 9.33 6.97 14.03
CA THR A 150 9.57 5.60 14.48
C THR A 150 10.89 5.07 13.90
N PRO A 151 11.67 4.28 14.65
CA PRO A 151 12.91 3.71 14.12
C PRO A 151 12.63 2.73 12.97
N ASP A 152 13.36 2.84 11.85
CA ASP A 152 13.07 2.07 10.64
C ASP A 152 13.15 0.54 10.86
N ASN A 153 14.04 0.07 11.75
CA ASN A 153 14.22 -1.36 12.04
C ASN A 153 13.06 -2.01 12.80
N ILE A 154 12.16 -1.22 13.40
CA ILE A 154 10.97 -1.71 14.11
C ILE A 154 9.67 -1.16 13.51
N THR A 155 9.74 -0.39 12.43
CA THR A 155 8.57 0.20 11.78
C THR A 155 8.01 -0.77 10.73
N GLY A 156 6.70 -1.00 10.78
CA GLY A 156 6.04 -1.88 9.83
C GLY A 156 4.52 -1.81 9.91
N GLU A 157 3.88 -2.78 9.26
CA GLU A 157 2.44 -2.84 9.06
C GLU A 157 1.68 -2.94 10.40
N ILE A 158 0.52 -2.28 10.49
CA ILE A 158 -0.34 -2.28 11.68
C ILE A 158 -0.90 -3.69 11.92
N GLY A 159 -0.98 -4.15 13.17
CA GLY A 159 -1.46 -5.50 13.51
C GLY A 159 -0.44 -6.62 13.26
N ARG A 160 0.83 -6.29 13.01
CA ARG A 160 1.92 -7.28 13.00
C ARG A 160 2.47 -7.47 14.42
N PRO A 161 2.38 -8.69 15.01
CA PRO A 161 2.83 -8.92 16.38
C PRO A 161 4.27 -8.48 16.64
N MET A 162 5.20 -8.84 15.74
CA MET A 162 6.61 -8.44 15.87
C MET A 162 6.80 -6.92 15.85
N VAL A 163 6.05 -6.20 15.01
CA VAL A 163 6.15 -4.73 14.90
C VAL A 163 5.61 -4.09 16.18
N GLU A 164 4.38 -4.39 16.56
CA GLU A 164 3.71 -3.71 17.67
C GLU A 164 4.33 -4.09 19.03
N HIS A 165 4.80 -5.33 19.20
CA HIS A 165 5.58 -5.71 20.38
C HIS A 165 6.93 -4.98 20.44
N ASN A 166 7.70 -4.92 19.35
CA ASN A 166 8.99 -4.23 19.33
C ASN A 166 8.84 -2.72 19.53
N MET A 167 7.72 -2.15 19.07
CA MET A 167 7.34 -0.77 19.32
C MET A 167 6.74 -0.57 20.71
N GLY A 168 6.38 -1.64 21.43
CA GLY A 168 5.69 -1.63 22.71
C GLY A 168 4.38 -0.84 22.72
N ILE A 169 3.57 -1.03 21.69
CA ILE A 169 2.21 -0.47 21.55
C ILE A 169 1.19 -1.60 21.50
N ALA A 170 -0.10 -1.28 21.60
CA ALA A 170 -1.17 -2.28 21.57
C ALA A 170 -1.16 -3.08 20.25
N LEU A 171 -1.29 -4.41 20.38
CA LEU A 171 -1.45 -5.30 19.23
C LEU A 171 -2.86 -5.17 18.68
N ARG A 172 -2.99 -4.75 17.41
CA ARG A 172 -4.29 -4.66 16.73
C ARG A 172 -4.66 -6.01 16.12
N GLU A 173 -5.91 -6.43 16.31
CA GLU A 173 -6.42 -7.63 15.65
C GLU A 173 -6.41 -7.44 14.13
N VAL A 174 -6.22 -8.54 13.42
CA VAL A 174 -6.13 -8.54 11.95
C VAL A 174 -7.15 -9.50 11.38
N GLU A 175 -7.82 -9.04 10.34
CA GLU A 175 -8.66 -9.86 9.48
C GLU A 175 -7.98 -9.98 8.12
N GLU A 176 -7.72 -11.22 7.71
CA GLU A 176 -7.23 -11.52 6.38
C GLU A 176 -8.41 -11.86 5.48
N PHE A 177 -8.43 -11.30 4.28
CA PHE A 177 -9.41 -11.61 3.26
C PHE A 177 -8.72 -11.82 1.92
N GLU A 178 -9.44 -12.41 0.98
CA GLU A 178 -8.93 -12.66 -0.37
C GLU A 178 -9.96 -12.19 -1.40
N THR A 179 -9.46 -11.61 -2.48
CA THR A 179 -10.25 -11.33 -3.68
C THR A 179 -10.02 -12.43 -4.72
N THR A 180 -10.87 -12.53 -5.73
CA THR A 180 -10.67 -13.45 -6.86
C THR A 180 -9.49 -13.01 -7.72
N VAL A 181 -9.39 -11.71 -7.96
CA VAL A 181 -8.27 -11.11 -8.70
C VAL A 181 -7.23 -10.60 -7.72
N SER A 182 -5.94 -10.83 -8.00
CA SER A 182 -4.86 -10.41 -7.11
C SER A 182 -4.53 -8.92 -7.21
N ILE A 183 -4.04 -8.32 -6.12
CA ILE A 183 -3.25 -7.08 -6.18
C ILE A 183 -1.85 -7.41 -6.73
N ILE A 184 -1.26 -6.51 -7.52
CA ILE A 184 0.13 -6.64 -7.97
C ILE A 184 0.97 -5.57 -7.32
N ASN A 185 2.05 -5.93 -6.64
CA ASN A 185 3.02 -4.99 -6.09
C ASN A 185 4.37 -5.15 -6.80
N PHE A 186 5.07 -4.05 -7.08
CA PHE A 186 6.33 -4.09 -7.79
C PHE A 186 7.52 -4.05 -6.82
N ASN A 187 8.52 -4.89 -7.11
CA ASN A 187 9.83 -4.82 -6.48
C ASN A 187 10.80 -4.05 -7.38
N HIS A 188 11.04 -2.78 -7.05
CA HIS A 188 11.74 -1.80 -7.90
C HIS A 188 12.77 -0.95 -7.12
N PRO A 189 13.76 -0.34 -7.80
CA PRO A 189 14.87 0.39 -7.16
C PRO A 189 14.49 1.76 -6.57
N TYR A 190 13.22 2.14 -6.62
CA TYR A 190 12.71 3.41 -6.07
C TYR A 190 11.94 3.22 -4.76
N ALA A 191 11.96 2.03 -4.14
CA ALA A 191 11.24 1.80 -2.89
C ALA A 191 11.98 2.34 -1.65
N SER A 192 11.33 2.25 -0.48
CA SER A 192 11.91 2.66 0.79
C SER A 192 12.67 1.53 1.51
N ASP A 193 12.44 0.27 1.12
CA ASP A 193 13.05 -0.90 1.77
C ASP A 193 14.45 -1.22 1.22
N ASP A 194 15.43 -1.34 2.12
CA ASP A 194 16.84 -1.56 1.77
C ASP A 194 17.07 -2.86 0.97
N LEU A 195 16.36 -3.95 1.30
CA LEU A 195 16.50 -5.21 0.58
C LEU A 195 16.02 -5.10 -0.86
N GLN A 196 14.97 -4.32 -1.10
CA GLN A 196 14.47 -4.02 -2.44
C GLN A 196 15.44 -3.12 -3.23
N LEU A 197 15.98 -2.08 -2.59
CA LEU A 197 17.00 -1.21 -3.19
C LEU A 197 18.25 -2.00 -3.60
N ARG A 198 18.70 -2.93 -2.75
CA ARG A 198 19.87 -3.78 -3.02
C ARG A 198 19.56 -5.00 -3.88
N GLN A 199 18.30 -5.17 -4.32
CA GLN A 199 17.86 -6.31 -5.13
C GLN A 199 18.16 -7.67 -4.48
N ARG A 200 18.04 -7.73 -3.14
CA ARG A 200 18.30 -8.91 -2.31
C ARG A 200 17.04 -9.61 -1.82
N LYS A 201 15.84 -9.10 -2.17
CA LYS A 201 14.60 -9.80 -1.85
C LYS A 201 14.57 -11.11 -2.61
N VAL A 202 14.48 -12.20 -1.86
CA VAL A 202 14.30 -13.54 -2.44
C VAL A 202 12.89 -13.63 -3.05
N HIS A 203 12.70 -14.51 -4.04
CA HIS A 203 11.36 -14.82 -4.56
C HIS A 203 10.59 -15.74 -3.60
N GLY A 204 9.27 -15.77 -3.74
CA GLY A 204 8.41 -16.78 -3.12
C GLY A 204 8.59 -18.16 -3.75
N HIS A 205 7.99 -19.17 -3.11
CA HIS A 205 7.99 -20.54 -3.61
C HIS A 205 6.98 -20.75 -4.73
N ILE A 206 5.85 -20.03 -4.69
CA ILE A 206 4.85 -20.04 -5.76
C ILE A 206 5.18 -18.92 -6.74
N ARG A 207 5.27 -19.29 -8.02
CA ARG A 207 5.69 -18.41 -9.11
C ARG A 207 4.81 -18.61 -10.34
N ALA A 208 4.64 -17.57 -11.12
CA ALA A 208 3.94 -17.63 -12.39
C ALA A 208 4.55 -16.64 -13.38
N TYR A 209 4.48 -16.95 -14.67
CA TYR A 209 4.85 -16.01 -15.74
C TYR A 209 3.65 -15.17 -16.22
N ASP A 210 2.44 -15.66 -15.95
CA ASP A 210 1.17 -15.10 -16.40
C ASP A 210 0.11 -15.39 -15.33
N ILE A 211 -0.78 -14.42 -15.06
CA ILE A 211 -1.91 -14.57 -14.12
C ILE A 211 -3.17 -13.91 -14.70
N PRO A 212 -4.37 -14.34 -14.26
CA PRO A 212 -5.63 -13.73 -14.67
C PRO A 212 -5.67 -12.21 -14.48
N LEU A 213 -6.35 -11.52 -15.40
CA LEU A 213 -6.45 -10.06 -15.55
C LEU A 213 -5.15 -9.35 -15.93
N TRP A 214 -4.04 -9.64 -15.24
CA TRP A 214 -2.80 -8.87 -15.38
C TRP A 214 -1.88 -9.36 -16.49
N GLY A 215 -2.12 -10.57 -17.00
CA GLY A 215 -1.36 -11.14 -18.12
C GLY A 215 0.07 -11.49 -17.72
N LYS A 216 1.00 -11.33 -18.66
CA LYS A 216 2.41 -11.70 -18.48
C LYS A 216 3.18 -10.68 -17.64
N ALA A 217 3.97 -11.18 -16.69
CA ALA A 217 4.86 -10.35 -15.86
C ALA A 217 5.86 -9.53 -16.72
N SER A 218 6.34 -10.10 -17.83
CA SER A 218 7.24 -9.40 -18.76
C SER A 218 6.64 -8.13 -19.35
N GLU A 219 5.34 -8.13 -19.64
CA GLU A 219 4.66 -6.98 -20.23
C GLU A 219 4.41 -5.89 -19.18
N LEU A 220 4.08 -6.29 -17.95
CA LEU A 220 4.00 -5.36 -16.83
C LEU A 220 5.35 -4.69 -16.53
N ILE A 221 6.45 -5.44 -16.55
CA ILE A 221 7.79 -4.88 -16.33
C ILE A 221 8.17 -3.90 -17.44
N LYS A 222 7.80 -4.17 -18.70
CA LYS A 222 8.02 -3.20 -19.79
C LYS A 222 7.25 -1.90 -19.57
N ARG A 223 6.04 -1.95 -18.99
CA ARG A 223 5.27 -0.75 -18.64
C ARG A 223 5.85 0.01 -17.46
N PHE A 224 6.51 -0.68 -16.54
CA PHE A 224 7.13 -0.06 -15.36
C PHE A 224 8.40 0.72 -15.72
N LYS A 225 9.13 0.28 -16.76
CA LYS A 225 10.41 0.87 -17.18
C LYS A 225 10.27 2.18 -17.95
#